data_AF-A0A376GCX0-F1
#
_entry.id   AF-A0A376GCX0-F1
#
_cell.length_a   1.000
_cell.length_b   1.000
_cell.length_c   1.000
_cell.angle_alpha   90.00
_cell.angle_beta   90.00
_cell.angle_gamma   90.00
#
_symmetry.space_group_name_H-M   'P 1'
#
loop_
_entity.id
_entity.type
_entity.pdbx_description
1 polymer ?
#
loop_
_entity_poly.entity_id
_entity_poly.type
_entity_poly.pdbx_seq_one_letter_code
_entity_poly.pdbx_strand_id
1 'polypeptide(L)'
;MILAKTIGSVVQRYQTDGHSPYLMLDEDLDKIILKPKNSINDTISLQKEYLCSLLLDCWNIKTPNVYLCNIDNDLYDKISTEDIRFRYSEFYFGCHFIENQFELNRLFSFSGKVPLRNFQNIESIIYIALFDIWIENDDRM
;
A
#
# COMPACT_ATOMS: atom_id res chain seq x y z
N MET A 1 0.25 14.61 7.69
CA MET A 1 -1.23 14.80 7.71
C MET A 1 -1.79 13.92 6.63
N ILE A 2 -2.75 13.04 6.91
CA ILE A 2 -3.37 12.19 5.89
C ILE A 2 -4.33 13.05 5.07
N LEU A 3 -4.14 13.08 3.76
CA LEU A 3 -5.02 13.78 2.83
C LEU A 3 -6.13 12.84 2.36
N ALA A 4 -7.29 13.40 2.03
CA ALA A 4 -8.37 12.66 1.40
C ALA A 4 -8.25 12.76 -0.13
N LYS A 5 -8.56 11.68 -0.85
CA LYS A 5 -8.62 11.64 -2.32
C LYS A 5 -9.88 10.89 -2.78
N THR A 6 -10.52 11.38 -3.84
CA THR A 6 -11.67 10.73 -4.47
C THR A 6 -11.22 9.96 -5.70
N ILE A 7 -11.65 8.70 -5.80
CA ILE A 7 -11.23 7.77 -6.84
C ILE A 7 -12.27 7.67 -7.93
N GLY A 8 -11.87 7.98 -9.16
CA GLY A 8 -12.76 8.06 -10.33
C GLY A 8 -12.65 6.90 -11.30
N SER A 9 -11.57 6.09 -11.28
CA SER A 9 -11.49 4.91 -12.16
C SER A 9 -10.59 3.79 -11.67
N VAL A 10 -10.86 2.57 -12.16
CA VAL A 10 -10.04 1.37 -11.94
C VAL A 10 -9.12 1.15 -13.14
N VAL A 11 -7.82 0.96 -12.87
CA VAL A 11 -6.83 0.61 -13.89
C VAL A 11 -6.61 -0.89 -13.94
N GLN A 12 -6.32 -1.50 -12.80
CA GLN A 12 -6.09 -2.94 -12.70
C GLN A 12 -6.31 -3.43 -11.27
N ARG A 13 -6.64 -4.71 -11.13
CA ARG A 13 -6.64 -5.43 -9.86
C ARG A 13 -5.42 -6.34 -9.82
N TYR A 14 -4.65 -6.27 -8.74
CA TYR A 14 -3.55 -7.21 -8.49
C TYR A 14 -4.09 -8.48 -7.83
N GLN A 15 -3.70 -9.63 -8.37
CA GLN A 15 -3.94 -10.91 -7.73
C GLN A 15 -2.80 -11.18 -6.75
N THR A 16 -3.14 -11.24 -5.45
CA THR A 16 -2.20 -11.54 -4.36
C THR A 16 -2.90 -12.49 -3.40
N ASP A 17 -2.16 -13.34 -2.70
CA ASP A 17 -2.72 -14.27 -1.70
C ASP A 17 -3.46 -13.55 -0.55
N GLY A 18 -3.12 -12.28 -0.31
CA GLY A 18 -3.79 -11.41 0.67
C GLY A 18 -4.87 -10.49 0.06
N HIS A 19 -4.72 -9.19 0.30
CA HIS A 19 -5.80 -8.20 0.09
C HIS A 19 -6.15 -7.88 -1.37
N SER A 20 -5.46 -8.44 -2.37
CA SER A 20 -5.72 -8.23 -3.80
C SER A 20 -6.02 -6.76 -4.12
N PRO A 21 -5.03 -5.86 -3.93
CA PRO A 21 -5.23 -4.41 -4.03
C PRO A 21 -5.52 -3.99 -5.48
N TYR A 22 -5.99 -2.76 -5.62
CA TYR A 22 -6.33 -2.16 -6.91
C TYR A 22 -5.39 -1.01 -7.24
N LEU A 23 -4.92 -0.94 -8.48
CA LEU A 23 -4.41 0.30 -9.04
C LEU A 23 -5.59 1.09 -9.59
N MET A 24 -5.72 2.33 -9.13
CA MET A 24 -6.82 3.22 -9.46
C MET A 24 -6.28 4.61 -9.83
N LEU A 25 -7.13 5.43 -10.45
CA LEU A 25 -6.86 6.85 -10.67
C LEU A 25 -7.82 7.71 -9.86
N ASP A 26 -7.28 8.74 -9.24
CA ASP A 26 -8.09 9.81 -8.67
C ASP A 26 -8.52 10.84 -9.73
N GLU A 27 -9.18 11.90 -9.28
CA GLU A 27 -9.64 13.01 -10.13
C GLU A 27 -8.50 13.76 -10.84
N ASP A 28 -7.31 13.78 -10.25
CA ASP A 28 -6.10 14.43 -10.79
C ASP A 28 -5.30 13.49 -11.70
N LEU A 29 -5.79 12.27 -11.96
CA LEU A 29 -5.11 11.21 -12.71
C LEU A 29 -3.85 10.68 -12.01
N ASP A 30 -3.70 10.90 -10.70
CA ASP A 30 -2.67 10.26 -9.89
C ASP A 30 -2.98 8.77 -9.74
N LYS A 31 -1.94 7.95 -9.92
CA LYS A 31 -2.02 6.50 -9.71
C LYS A 31 -1.97 6.18 -8.22
N ILE A 32 -3.03 5.56 -7.71
CA ILE A 32 -3.19 5.17 -6.32
C ILE A 32 -3.34 3.65 -6.20
N ILE A 33 -2.60 3.05 -5.28
CA ILE A 33 -2.84 1.67 -4.83
C ILE A 33 -3.86 1.72 -3.71
N LEU A 34 -5.06 1.18 -3.97
CA LEU A 34 -6.16 1.14 -3.03
C LEU A 34 -6.35 -0.28 -2.48
N LYS A 35 -6.45 -0.39 -1.15
CA LYS A 35 -6.61 -1.64 -0.42
C LYS A 35 -7.99 -1.70 0.24
N PRO A 36 -8.92 -2.55 -0.25
CA PRO A 36 -10.17 -2.79 0.45
C PRO A 36 -9.96 -3.68 1.67
N LYS A 37 -10.88 -3.60 2.64
CA LYS A 37 -10.93 -4.51 3.78
C LYS A 37 -11.07 -5.95 3.29
N ASN A 38 -10.38 -6.90 3.89
CA ASN A 38 -10.60 -8.32 3.55
C ASN A 38 -11.92 -8.85 4.09
N SER A 39 -12.34 -8.34 5.25
CA SER A 39 -13.61 -8.70 5.87
C SER A 39 -14.21 -7.50 6.59
N ILE A 40 -15.49 -7.57 6.95
CA ILE A 40 -16.16 -6.49 7.68
C ILE A 40 -15.50 -6.19 9.05
N ASN A 41 -14.84 -7.18 9.65
CA ASN A 41 -14.17 -7.06 10.94
C ASN A 41 -12.70 -6.59 10.82
N ASP A 42 -12.20 -6.39 9.60
CA ASP A 42 -10.80 -6.09 9.30
C ASP A 42 -10.44 -4.59 9.47
N THR A 43 -11.06 -3.92 10.44
CA THR A 43 -10.86 -2.49 10.66
C THR A 43 -9.49 -2.21 11.30
N ILE A 44 -9.05 -3.11 12.19
CA ILE A 44 -7.77 -2.98 12.90
C ILE A 44 -6.59 -3.04 11.92
N SER A 45 -6.65 -3.90 10.89
CA SER A 45 -5.57 -4.02 9.90
C SER A 45 -5.35 -2.71 9.15
N LEU A 46 -6.42 -2.09 8.64
CA LEU A 46 -6.30 -0.79 7.96
C LEU A 46 -5.80 0.33 8.90
N GLN A 47 -6.25 0.34 10.15
CA GLN A 47 -5.76 1.31 11.14
C GLN A 47 -4.25 1.13 11.40
N LYS A 48 -3.78 -0.12 11.50
CA LYS A 48 -2.35 -0.43 11.62
C LYS A 48 -1.57 0.09 10.42
N GLU A 49 -2.05 -0.13 9.19
CA GLU A 49 -1.39 0.35 7.97
C GLU A 49 -1.21 1.88 7.96
N TYR A 50 -2.26 2.63 8.30
CA TYR A 50 -2.17 4.09 8.42
C TYR A 50 -1.20 4.52 9.52
N LEU A 51 -1.29 3.90 10.70
CA LEU A 51 -0.44 4.24 11.83
C LEU A 51 1.04 3.97 11.50
N CYS A 52 1.35 2.79 10.96
CA CYS A 52 2.70 2.43 10.54
C CYS A 52 3.25 3.39 9.48
N SER A 53 2.43 3.79 8.52
CA SER A 53 2.83 4.76 7.49
C SER A 53 3.20 6.12 8.10
N LEU A 54 2.41 6.61 9.05
CA LEU A 54 2.72 7.85 9.78
C LEU A 54 3.96 7.71 10.67
N LEU A 55 4.18 6.55 11.26
CA LEU A 55 5.36 6.29 12.10
C LEU A 55 6.64 6.17 11.27
N LEU A 56 6.58 5.63 10.06
CA LEU A 56 7.73 5.58 9.15
C LEU A 56 8.25 6.99 8.82
N ASP A 57 7.33 7.96 8.63
CA ASP A 57 7.69 9.37 8.45
C ASP A 57 8.45 9.92 9.67
N CYS A 58 8.03 9.58 10.89
CA CYS A 58 8.72 9.98 12.12
C CYS A 58 10.15 9.41 12.22
N TRP A 59 10.41 8.26 11.59
CA TRP A 59 11.74 7.65 11.49
C TRP A 59 12.55 8.20 10.30
N ASN A 60 12.02 9.17 9.54
CA ASN A 60 12.58 9.67 8.29
C ASN A 60 12.83 8.56 7.24
N ILE A 61 12.05 7.49 7.30
CA ILE A 61 12.09 6.42 6.31
C ILE A 61 11.20 6.84 5.13
N LYS A 62 11.77 6.91 3.93
CA LYS A 62 11.02 7.30 2.74
C LYS A 62 9.96 6.25 2.42
N THR A 63 8.70 6.66 2.43
CA THR A 63 7.56 5.84 2.06
C THR A 63 6.66 6.58 1.06
N PRO A 64 5.81 5.86 0.29
CA PRO A 64 4.81 6.53 -0.52
C PRO A 64 3.81 7.27 0.38
N ASN A 65 3.38 8.45 -0.07
CA ASN A 65 2.30 9.19 0.60
C ASN A 65 1.05 8.32 0.71
N VAL A 66 0.42 8.35 1.88
CA VAL A 66 -0.85 7.65 2.16
C VAL A 66 -2.04 8.60 2.17
N TYR A 67 -3.20 8.07 1.76
CA TYR A 67 -4.41 8.82 1.54
C TYR A 67 -5.63 8.08 2.09
N LEU A 68 -6.56 8.85 2.65
CA LEU A 68 -7.91 8.40 2.93
C LEU A 68 -8.73 8.48 1.65
N CYS A 69 -8.99 7.33 1.03
CA CYS A 69 -9.68 7.30 -0.26
C CYS A 69 -11.17 7.08 -0.10
N ASN A 70 -11.99 7.80 -0.85
CA ASN A 70 -13.39 7.46 -1.11
C ASN A 70 -13.57 7.14 -2.60
N ILE A 71 -14.58 6.34 -2.93
CA ILE A 71 -14.88 5.97 -4.31
C ILE A 71 -16.01 6.87 -4.80
N ASP A 72 -15.89 7.41 -6.01
CA ASP A 72 -16.98 8.13 -6.67
C ASP A 72 -18.23 7.23 -6.80
N ASN A 73 -19.44 7.81 -6.68
CA ASN A 73 -20.68 7.04 -6.61
C ASN A 73 -20.91 6.20 -7.88
N ASP A 74 -20.60 6.73 -9.07
CA ASP A 74 -20.80 6.01 -10.33
C ASP A 74 -19.85 4.82 -10.42
N LEU A 75 -18.63 4.97 -9.91
CA LEU A 75 -17.67 3.88 -9.83
C LEU A 75 -18.05 2.86 -8.75
N TYR A 76 -18.59 3.34 -7.62
CA TYR A 76 -18.95 2.54 -6.47
C TYR A 76 -19.96 1.44 -6.83
N ASP A 77 -21.03 1.79 -7.53
CA ASP A 77 -22.08 0.85 -7.90
C ASP A 77 -21.53 -0.29 -8.78
N LYS A 78 -20.63 0.06 -9.71
CA LYS A 78 -19.96 -0.91 -10.57
C LYS A 78 -19.04 -1.84 -9.76
N ILE A 79 -18.11 -1.26 -9.00
CA ILE A 79 -17.05 -2.04 -8.34
C ILE A 79 -17.58 -2.85 -7.14
N SER A 80 -18.57 -2.34 -6.42
CA SER A 80 -19.17 -3.04 -5.28
C SER A 80 -20.03 -4.24 -5.69
N THR A 81 -20.40 -4.32 -6.97
CA THR A 81 -21.07 -5.49 -7.56
C THR A 81 -20.05 -6.57 -7.94
N GLU A 82 -18.87 -6.17 -8.44
CA GLU A 82 -17.78 -7.08 -8.81
C GLU A 82 -16.97 -7.58 -7.59
N ASP A 83 -16.87 -6.75 -6.55
CA ASP A 83 -16.12 -7.02 -5.33
C ASP A 83 -16.86 -6.51 -4.09
N ILE A 84 -17.46 -7.43 -3.35
CA ILE A 84 -18.25 -7.16 -2.15
C ILE A 84 -17.45 -6.41 -1.06
N ARG A 85 -16.12 -6.45 -1.11
CA ARG A 85 -15.25 -5.80 -0.13
C ARG A 85 -15.38 -4.28 -0.12
N PHE A 86 -15.82 -3.69 -1.22
CA PHE A 86 -16.17 -2.25 -1.29
C PHE A 86 -17.47 -1.92 -0.54
N ARG A 87 -18.22 -2.91 -0.03
CA ARG A 87 -19.36 -2.66 0.85
C ARG A 87 -19.00 -2.64 2.33
N TYR A 88 -17.75 -2.99 2.68
CA TYR A 88 -17.31 -3.08 4.07
C TYR A 88 -16.81 -1.75 4.66
N SER A 89 -16.67 -0.72 3.81
CA SER A 89 -16.15 0.58 4.23
C SER A 89 -16.58 1.68 3.26
N GLU A 90 -16.81 2.88 3.79
CA GLU A 90 -16.97 4.09 2.97
C GLU A 90 -15.61 4.69 2.59
N PHE A 91 -14.58 4.41 3.40
CA PHE A 91 -13.22 4.89 3.22
C PHE A 91 -12.22 3.76 3.12
N TYR A 92 -11.18 3.96 2.32
CA TYR A 92 -10.20 2.96 1.96
C TYR A 92 -8.79 3.46 2.22
N PHE A 93 -7.88 2.54 2.54
CA PHE A 93 -6.47 2.84 2.52
C PHE A 93 -5.99 3.00 1.09
N GLY A 94 -5.38 4.14 0.79
CA GLY A 94 -4.68 4.37 -0.46
C GLY A 94 -3.24 4.78 -0.22
N CYS A 95 -2.33 4.40 -1.12
CA CYS A 95 -0.99 4.95 -1.17
C CYS A 95 -0.58 5.29 -2.60
N HIS A 96 0.31 6.27 -2.76
CA HIS A 96 0.80 6.68 -4.07
C HIS A 96 1.51 5.51 -4.77
N PHE A 97 1.20 5.28 -6.03
CA PHE A 97 1.87 4.25 -6.81
C PHE A 97 3.26 4.72 -7.24
N ILE A 98 4.27 3.90 -6.98
CA ILE A 98 5.64 4.13 -7.46
C ILE A 98 5.93 3.15 -8.59
N GLU A 99 6.32 3.67 -9.75
CA GLU A 99 6.75 2.87 -10.91
C GLU A 99 8.13 2.23 -10.67
N ASN A 100 8.37 1.08 -11.31
CA ASN A 100 9.67 0.38 -11.31
C ASN A 100 10.18 -0.04 -9.91
N GLN A 101 9.29 -0.50 -9.03
CA GLN A 101 9.69 -1.04 -7.73
C GLN A 101 10.43 -2.37 -7.86
N PHE A 102 11.51 -2.53 -7.09
CA PHE A 102 12.24 -3.78 -6.97
C PHE A 102 11.86 -4.47 -5.66
N GLU A 103 11.28 -5.67 -5.72
CA GLU A 103 10.96 -6.45 -4.52
C GLU A 103 12.25 -6.98 -3.86
N LEU A 104 12.45 -6.68 -2.58
CA LEU A 104 13.61 -7.14 -1.80
C LEU A 104 13.79 -8.67 -1.84
N ASN A 105 12.71 -9.45 -1.85
CA ASN A 105 12.75 -10.91 -1.95
C ASN A 105 13.41 -11.41 -3.26
N ARG A 106 13.37 -10.60 -4.33
CA ARG A 106 14.08 -10.90 -5.57
C ARG A 106 15.58 -10.70 -5.45
N LEU A 107 16.08 -9.96 -4.46
CA LEU A 107 17.52 -9.77 -4.24
C LEU A 107 18.20 -11.03 -3.73
N PHE A 108 17.56 -11.70 -2.78
CA PHE A 108 18.12 -12.88 -2.12
C PHE A 108 18.03 -14.15 -2.98
N SER A 109 17.22 -14.12 -4.05
CA SER A 109 17.12 -15.21 -5.02
C SER A 109 18.14 -15.15 -6.16
N PHE A 110 18.90 -14.05 -6.31
CA PHE A 110 19.99 -14.00 -7.29
C PHE A 110 21.28 -14.59 -6.73
N SER A 111 21.77 -15.67 -7.37
CA SER A 111 23.05 -16.33 -7.09
C SER A 111 24.29 -15.56 -7.58
N GLY A 112 24.20 -14.23 -7.74
CA GLY A 112 25.26 -13.37 -8.30
C GLY A 112 25.54 -12.13 -7.44
N LYS A 113 26.80 -11.65 -7.43
CA LYS A 113 27.31 -10.52 -6.62
C LYS A 113 26.77 -9.12 -7.01
N VAL A 114 25.72 -9.03 -7.82
CA VAL A 114 25.30 -7.79 -8.52
C VAL A 114 24.13 -7.02 -7.88
N PRO A 115 23.19 -7.58 -7.10
CA PRO A 115 22.04 -6.80 -6.62
C PRO A 115 22.39 -5.74 -5.57
N LEU A 116 23.33 -6.02 -4.67
CA LEU A 116 23.70 -5.12 -3.56
C LEU A 116 24.33 -3.80 -4.04
N ARG A 117 25.00 -3.81 -5.20
CA ARG A 117 25.69 -2.62 -5.74
C ARG A 117 24.72 -1.56 -6.29
N ASN A 118 23.47 -1.95 -6.55
CA ASN A 118 22.42 -1.05 -7.02
C ASN A 118 21.65 -0.39 -5.86
N PHE A 119 21.88 -0.79 -4.60
CA PHE A 119 21.34 -0.08 -3.46
C PHE A 119 22.17 1.16 -3.22
N GLN A 120 21.59 2.29 -3.59
CA GLN A 120 22.17 3.59 -3.28
C GLN A 120 22.23 3.83 -1.75
N ASN A 121 21.44 3.10 -0.95
CA ASN A 121 21.37 3.31 0.49
C ASN A 121 21.06 2.03 1.28
N ILE A 122 22.10 1.29 1.68
CA ILE A 122 21.96 0.11 2.55
C ILE A 122 21.46 0.46 3.96
N GLU A 123 21.75 1.67 4.43
CA GLU A 123 21.28 2.18 5.72
C GLU A 123 19.75 2.28 5.75
N SER A 124 19.08 2.61 4.63
CA SER A 124 17.62 2.56 4.55
C SER A 124 17.04 1.16 4.78
N ILE A 125 17.72 0.11 4.32
CA ILE A 125 17.27 -1.28 4.56
C ILE A 125 17.38 -1.61 6.05
N ILE A 126 18.47 -1.20 6.70
CA ILE A 126 18.68 -1.42 8.13
C ILE A 126 17.62 -0.67 8.94
N TYR A 127 17.32 0.59 8.61
CA TYR A 127 16.26 1.34 9.30
C TYR A 127 14.89 0.72 9.11
N ILE A 128 14.57 0.20 7.92
CA ILE A 128 13.30 -0.54 7.71
C ILE A 128 13.25 -1.78 8.60
N ALA A 129 14.33 -2.57 8.66
CA ALA A 129 14.37 -3.76 9.51
C ALA A 129 14.26 -3.42 11.01
N LEU A 130 14.95 -2.37 11.47
CA LEU A 130 14.85 -1.90 12.86
C LEU A 130 13.44 -1.39 13.17
N PHE A 131 12.80 -0.71 12.22
CA PHE A 131 11.42 -0.27 12.36
C PHE A 131 10.47 -1.47 12.48
N ASP A 132 10.61 -2.47 11.60
CA ASP A 132 9.78 -3.68 11.64
C ASP A 132 9.93 -4.44 12.98
N ILE A 133 11.14 -4.52 13.55
CA ILE A 133 11.36 -5.06 14.90
C ILE A 133 10.66 -4.19 15.96
N TRP A 134 10.75 -2.86 15.86
CA TRP A 134 10.16 -1.95 16.84
C TRP A 134 8.64 -2.02 16.92
N ILE A 135 7.97 -2.23 15.78
CA ILE A 135 6.50 -2.37 15.72
C ILE A 135 6.01 -3.82 15.74
N GLU A 136 6.90 -4.78 15.93
CA GLU A 136 6.60 -6.23 15.90
C GLU A 136 5.87 -6.64 14.60
N ASN A 137 6.40 -6.22 13.45
CA ASN A 137 5.85 -6.53 12.13
C ASN A 137 6.30 -7.91 11.63
N ASP A 138 5.57 -8.94 12.05
CA ASP A 138 5.85 -10.33 11.70
C ASP A 138 5.60 -10.69 10.21
N ASP A 139 4.90 -9.84 9.44
CA ASP A 139 4.60 -10.13 8.02
C ASP A 139 5.84 -9.96 7.09
N ARG A 140 6.90 -9.29 7.57
CA ARG A 140 8.12 -8.99 6.77
C ARG A 140 9.37 -9.76 7.19
N MET A 141 9.34 -10.54 8.27
CA MET A 141 10.48 -11.28 8.81
C MET A 141 10.32 -12.79 8.72
#